data_AF-A0A7J6KHV4-F1
#
_entry.id   AF-A0A7J6KHV4-F1
#
_cell.length_a   1.000
_cell.length_b   1.000
_cell.length_c   1.000
_cell.angle_alpha   90.00
_cell.angle_beta   90.00
_cell.angle_gamma   90.00
#
_symmetry.space_group_name_H-M   'P 1'
#
loop_
_entity.id
_entity.type
_entity.pdbx_description
1 polymer ?
#
loop_
_entity_poly.entity_id
_entity_poly.type
_entity_poly.pdbx_seq_one_letter_code
_entity_poly.pdbx_strand_id
1 'polypeptide(L)'
;ANEVLSPEAYKRIVTYSVAWAFGGLLETEGRKQFHEKLHSIQSACGDGDALPSLEDGQTVFEFVPSKEDPSKAYSWSLWKPEVWKPPKKLSFSSLLIPTLDSCRAEFMIDVISSLERSRAPPNFQSALMVGASGTAKTSTAMMY
;
A
#
# COMPACT_ATOMS: atom_id res chain seq x y z
N ALA A 1 21.50 22.08 0.45
CA ALA A 1 20.81 21.23 1.44
C ALA A 1 19.77 20.43 0.68
N ASN A 2 19.87 19.09 0.73
CA ASN A 2 19.08 18.16 -0.08
C ASN A 2 17.66 18.01 0.47
N GLU A 3 16.79 18.99 0.26
CA GLU A 3 15.35 18.77 0.42
C GLU A 3 14.81 18.22 -0.91
N VAL A 4 14.77 16.89 -1.00
CA VAL A 4 14.41 16.18 -2.25
C VAL A 4 12.89 16.18 -2.46
N LEU A 5 12.09 16.48 -1.42
CA LEU A 5 10.61 16.46 -1.44
C LEU A 5 10.03 17.59 -0.57
N SER A 6 8.78 18.00 -0.84
CA SER A 6 8.07 18.98 -0.02
C SER A 6 7.67 18.39 1.36
N PRO A 7 7.45 19.21 2.39
CA PRO A 7 6.98 18.74 3.70
C PRO A 7 5.70 17.90 3.62
N GLU A 8 4.75 18.28 2.77
CA GLU A 8 3.49 17.57 2.57
C GLU A 8 3.72 16.18 1.95
N ALA A 9 4.66 16.08 1.00
CA ALA A 9 5.04 14.81 0.40
C ALA A 9 5.61 13.85 1.45
N TYR A 10 6.52 14.34 2.31
CA TYR A 10 7.05 13.56 3.42
C TYR A 10 5.95 13.08 4.35
N LYS A 11 5.04 13.97 4.77
CA LYS A 11 3.92 13.61 5.65
C LYS A 11 3.08 12.48 5.05
N ARG A 12 2.69 12.56 3.77
CA ARG A 12 1.87 11.54 3.11
C ARG A 12 2.61 10.21 2.94
N ILE A 13 3.86 10.23 2.49
CA ILE A 13 4.67 9.01 2.32
C ILE A 13 4.88 8.32 3.67
N VAL A 14 5.27 9.07 4.71
CA VAL A 14 5.48 8.51 6.06
C VAL A 14 4.16 7.94 6.61
N THR A 15 3.05 8.66 6.45
CA THR A 15 1.71 8.20 6.87
C THR A 15 1.37 6.86 6.21
N TYR A 16 1.57 6.76 4.90
CA TYR A 16 1.32 5.55 4.14
C TYR A 16 2.24 4.39 4.58
N SER A 17 3.54 4.65 4.72
CA SER A 17 4.52 3.66 5.15
C SER A 17 4.21 3.12 6.54
N VAL A 18 3.87 3.99 7.50
CA VAL A 18 3.48 3.59 8.86
C VAL A 18 2.18 2.78 8.83
N ALA A 19 1.18 3.22 8.05
CA ALA A 19 -0.07 2.50 7.94
C ALA A 19 0.13 1.05 7.47
N TRP A 20 0.91 0.84 6.40
CA TRP A 20 1.15 -0.50 5.87
C TRP A 20 2.14 -1.33 6.70
N ALA A 21 3.13 -0.71 7.34
CA ALA A 21 4.08 -1.41 8.21
C ALA A 21 3.42 -2.04 9.44
N PHE A 22 2.46 -1.35 10.06
CA PHE A 22 1.77 -1.84 11.27
C PHE A 22 0.40 -2.45 10.98
N GLY A 23 -0.33 -1.90 10.02
CA GLY A 23 -1.69 -2.30 9.70
C GLY A 23 -1.82 -3.32 8.56
N GLY A 24 -0.73 -3.67 7.88
CA GLY A 24 -0.77 -4.63 6.77
C GLY A 24 -1.30 -6.02 7.16
N LEU A 25 -1.08 -6.42 8.42
CA LEU A 25 -1.54 -7.70 8.98
C LEU A 25 -2.94 -7.64 9.60
N LEU A 26 -3.51 -6.44 9.77
CA LEU A 26 -4.82 -6.27 10.39
C LEU A 26 -5.91 -6.61 9.39
N GLU A 27 -6.96 -7.26 9.89
CA GLU A 27 -8.22 -7.44 9.16
C GLU A 27 -9.06 -6.15 9.19
N THR A 28 -10.22 -6.17 8.53
CA THR A 28 -11.10 -5.00 8.34
C THR A 28 -11.36 -4.20 9.62
N GLU A 29 -11.73 -4.88 10.71
CA GLU A 29 -12.05 -4.20 11.97
C GLU A 29 -10.80 -3.60 12.64
N GLY A 30 -9.69 -4.33 12.62
CA GLY A 30 -8.41 -3.82 13.11
C GLY A 30 -7.91 -2.62 12.30
N ARG A 31 -8.11 -2.62 10.98
CA ARG A 31 -7.75 -1.50 10.10
C ARG A 31 -8.56 -0.24 10.41
N LYS A 32 -9.85 -0.37 10.73
CA LYS A 32 -10.69 0.76 11.15
C LYS A 32 -10.17 1.37 12.45
N GLN A 33 -9.95 0.55 13.48
CA GLN A 33 -9.42 1.02 14.77
C GLN A 33 -8.04 1.66 14.62
N PHE A 34 -7.17 1.06 13.81
CA PHE A 34 -5.87 1.61 13.49
C PHE A 34 -6.00 2.96 12.78
N HIS A 35 -6.87 3.05 11.79
CA HIS A 35 -7.12 4.28 11.04
C HIS A 35 -7.63 5.41 11.94
N GLU A 36 -8.63 5.13 12.79
CA GLU A 36 -9.16 6.10 13.76
C GLU A 36 -8.06 6.59 14.72
N LYS A 37 -7.19 5.68 15.19
CA LYS A 37 -6.08 6.04 16.06
C LYS A 37 -5.05 6.91 15.34
N LEU A 38 -4.70 6.55 14.11
CA LEU A 38 -3.76 7.31 13.27
C LEU A 38 -4.31 8.73 13.02
N HIS A 39 -5.60 8.85 12.66
CA HIS A 39 -6.28 10.14 12.48
C HIS A 39 -6.27 10.98 13.75
N SER A 40 -6.56 10.38 14.91
CA SER A 40 -6.51 11.06 16.21
C SER A 40 -5.12 11.61 16.52
N ILE A 41 -4.05 10.83 16.29
CA ILE A 41 -2.67 11.27 16.53
C ILE A 41 -2.29 12.42 15.58
N GLN A 42 -2.56 12.28 14.28
CA GLN A 42 -2.20 13.30 13.30
C GLN A 42 -2.96 14.60 13.53
N SER A 43 -4.24 14.52 13.87
CA SER A 43 -5.04 15.69 14.22
C SER A 43 -4.48 16.41 15.45
N ALA A 44 -4.05 15.67 16.48
CA ALA A 44 -3.43 16.24 17.68
C ALA A 44 -2.08 16.91 17.39
N CYS A 45 -1.36 16.45 16.38
CA CYS A 45 -0.10 17.06 15.91
C CYS A 45 -0.30 18.23 14.95
N GLY A 46 -1.54 18.52 14.53
CA GLY A 46 -1.84 19.58 13.55
C GLY A 46 -1.64 19.18 12.08
N ASP A 47 -1.48 17.88 11.80
CA ASP A 47 -1.16 17.31 10.49
C ASP A 47 -2.31 16.44 9.93
N GLY A 48 -3.57 16.78 10.25
CA GLY A 48 -4.74 16.01 9.79
C GLY A 48 -4.89 15.97 8.25
N ASP A 49 -4.33 16.95 7.56
CA ASP A 49 -4.27 17.07 6.09
C ASP A 49 -3.30 16.06 5.43
N ALA A 50 -2.48 15.37 6.23
CA ALA A 50 -1.64 14.28 5.75
C ALA A 50 -2.45 13.03 5.35
N LEU A 51 -3.67 12.87 5.85
CA LEU A 51 -4.56 11.76 5.48
C LEU A 51 -5.35 12.04 4.20
N PRO A 52 -5.77 10.99 3.46
CA PRO A 52 -6.67 11.16 2.33
C PRO A 52 -8.01 11.74 2.78
N SER A 53 -8.70 12.44 1.88
CA SER A 53 -10.12 12.76 2.07
C SER A 53 -10.93 11.46 1.95
N LEU A 54 -11.52 11.03 3.05
CA LEU A 54 -12.24 9.77 3.15
C LEU A 54 -13.75 9.97 2.97
N GLU A 55 -14.38 9.07 2.24
CA GLU A 55 -15.83 8.88 2.29
C GLU A 55 -16.20 7.93 3.45
N ASP A 56 -17.48 7.90 3.83
CA ASP A 56 -17.96 7.08 4.95
C ASP A 56 -17.56 5.61 4.80
N GLY A 57 -16.81 5.11 5.81
CA GLY A 57 -16.36 3.72 5.88
C GLY A 57 -15.07 3.40 5.13
N GLN A 58 -14.44 4.37 4.47
CA GLN A 58 -13.11 4.21 3.88
C GLN A 58 -12.01 4.40 4.95
N THR A 59 -10.86 3.79 4.70
CA THR A 59 -9.67 3.93 5.53
C THR A 59 -8.48 4.36 4.67
N VAL A 60 -7.36 4.69 5.31
CA VAL A 60 -6.11 5.02 4.59
C VAL A 60 -5.62 3.86 3.70
N PHE A 61 -6.02 2.62 3.96
CA PHE A 61 -5.60 1.42 3.21
C PHE A 61 -6.21 1.35 1.80
N GLU A 62 -7.27 2.11 1.53
CA GLU A 62 -7.88 2.22 0.20
C GLU A 62 -7.09 3.14 -0.73
N PHE A 63 -6.13 3.91 -0.21
CA PHE A 63 -5.38 4.92 -0.95
C PHE A 63 -3.90 4.57 -1.08
N VAL A 64 -3.26 5.14 -2.09
CA VAL A 64 -1.81 5.11 -2.33
C VAL A 64 -1.33 6.52 -2.68
N PRO A 65 -0.15 6.96 -2.19
CA PRO A 65 0.44 8.21 -2.63
C PRO A 65 0.86 8.08 -4.10
N SER A 66 0.28 8.88 -4.99
CA SER A 66 0.55 8.79 -6.43
C SER A 66 1.99 9.21 -6.75
N LYS A 67 2.71 8.35 -7.48
CA LYS A 67 4.05 8.64 -8.03
C LYS A 67 3.98 9.39 -9.38
N GLU A 68 2.78 9.56 -9.95
CA GLU A 68 2.61 10.07 -11.31
C GLU A 68 2.95 11.56 -11.44
N ASP A 69 2.75 12.34 -10.38
CA ASP A 69 2.98 13.78 -10.39
C ASP A 69 3.73 14.23 -9.12
N PRO A 70 5.08 14.27 -9.18
CA PRO A 70 5.91 14.75 -8.08
C PRO A 70 5.58 16.20 -7.65
N SER A 71 5.02 17.02 -8.56
CA SER A 71 4.64 18.41 -8.24
C SER A 71 3.41 18.50 -7.34
N LYS A 72 2.63 17.41 -7.23
CA LYS A 72 1.43 17.32 -6.37
C LYS A 72 1.69 16.75 -4.98
N ALA A 73 2.97 16.71 -4.57
CA ALA A 73 3.38 16.23 -3.27
C ALA A 73 2.78 14.85 -2.93
N TYR A 74 2.82 13.91 -3.89
CA TYR A 74 2.26 12.57 -3.76
C TYR A 74 0.81 12.56 -3.28
N SER A 75 -0.06 13.27 -4.01
CA SER A 75 -1.50 13.30 -3.71
C SER A 75 -2.07 11.89 -3.63
N TRP A 76 -2.96 11.69 -2.66
CA TRP A 76 -3.66 10.43 -2.46
C TRP A 76 -4.46 10.03 -3.69
N SER A 77 -4.32 8.79 -4.11
CA SER A 77 -5.10 8.18 -5.18
C SER A 77 -5.74 6.91 -4.67
N LEU A 78 -7.01 6.69 -4.99
CA LEU A 78 -7.71 5.46 -4.65
C LEU A 78 -7.07 4.30 -5.41
N TRP A 79 -6.84 3.17 -4.73
CA TRP A 79 -6.41 1.94 -5.37
C TRP A 79 -7.42 1.53 -6.45
N LYS A 80 -6.92 1.34 -7.67
CA LYS A 80 -7.68 0.82 -8.80
C LYS A 80 -6.99 -0.44 -9.29
N PRO A 81 -7.73 -1.55 -9.51
CA PRO A 81 -7.14 -2.71 -10.14
C PRO A 81 -6.79 -2.36 -11.59
N GLU A 82 -5.73 -2.95 -12.13
CA GLU A 82 -5.44 -2.82 -13.55
C GLU A 82 -6.57 -3.42 -14.39
N VAL A 83 -6.81 -2.85 -15.57
CA VAL A 83 -7.82 -3.37 -16.50
C VAL A 83 -7.34 -4.71 -17.06
N TRP A 84 -7.74 -5.80 -16.41
CA TRP A 84 -7.41 -7.15 -16.86
C TRP A 84 -8.15 -7.49 -18.15
N LYS A 85 -7.41 -7.96 -19.16
CA LYS A 85 -7.96 -8.44 -20.44
C LYS A 85 -7.82 -9.96 -20.53
N PRO A 86 -8.90 -10.69 -20.82
CA PRO A 86 -8.83 -12.13 -20.92
C PRO A 86 -7.95 -12.58 -22.10
N PRO A 87 -7.11 -13.61 -21.91
CA PRO A 87 -6.37 -14.20 -23.01
C PRO A 87 -7.30 -14.93 -23.99
N LYS A 88 -6.91 -15.00 -25.27
CA LYS A 88 -7.73 -15.58 -26.36
C LYS A 88 -8.05 -17.08 -26.19
N LYS A 89 -7.25 -17.81 -25.40
CA LYS A 89 -7.50 -19.20 -25.00
C LYS A 89 -7.47 -19.26 -23.48
N LEU A 90 -8.61 -19.56 -22.87
CA LEU A 90 -8.76 -19.63 -21.42
C LEU A 90 -8.47 -21.05 -20.95
N SER A 91 -7.43 -21.20 -20.13
CA SER A 91 -7.26 -22.36 -19.27
C SER A 91 -7.67 -21.94 -17.86
N PHE A 92 -8.84 -22.40 -17.40
CA PHE A 92 -9.41 -22.01 -16.11
C PHE A 92 -8.47 -22.31 -14.93
N SER A 93 -7.67 -23.38 -15.03
CA SER A 93 -6.72 -23.79 -13.99
C SER A 93 -5.50 -22.88 -13.85
N SER A 94 -5.21 -22.03 -14.85
CA SER A 94 -4.08 -21.09 -14.84
C SER A 94 -4.53 -19.63 -14.89
N LEU A 95 -5.83 -19.37 -14.70
CA LEU A 95 -6.38 -18.01 -14.78
C LEU A 95 -6.15 -17.29 -13.45
N LEU A 96 -5.17 -16.40 -13.45
CA LEU A 96 -4.89 -15.49 -12.35
C LEU A 96 -5.50 -14.13 -12.70
N ILE A 97 -6.57 -13.76 -11.98
CA ILE A 97 -7.21 -12.45 -12.11
C ILE A 97 -6.64 -11.54 -11.03
N PRO A 98 -6.01 -10.40 -11.39
CA PRO A 98 -5.52 -9.45 -10.40
C PRO A 98 -6.71 -8.89 -9.63
N THR A 99 -6.70 -9.12 -8.32
CA THR A 99 -7.63 -8.48 -7.38
C THR A 99 -6.97 -7.24 -6.79
N LEU A 100 -7.76 -6.36 -6.17
CA LEU A 100 -7.24 -5.20 -5.43
C LEU A 100 -6.18 -5.62 -4.40
N ASP A 101 -6.39 -6.74 -3.72
CA ASP A 101 -5.46 -7.23 -2.70
C ASP A 101 -4.16 -7.75 -3.30
N SER A 102 -4.21 -8.44 -4.45
CA SER A 102 -3.02 -8.86 -5.19
C SER A 102 -2.21 -7.64 -5.67
N CYS A 103 -2.87 -6.62 -6.24
CA CYS A 103 -2.21 -5.39 -6.69
C CYS A 103 -1.49 -4.66 -5.54
N ARG A 104 -2.14 -4.56 -4.37
CA ARG A 104 -1.55 -3.93 -3.18
C ARG A 104 -0.34 -4.71 -2.67
N ALA A 105 -0.44 -6.04 -2.64
CA ALA A 105 0.65 -6.92 -2.21
C ALA A 105 1.84 -6.85 -3.17
N GLU A 106 1.59 -6.92 -4.48
CA GLU A 106 2.62 -6.78 -5.53
C GLU A 106 3.34 -5.44 -5.41
N PHE A 107 2.60 -4.34 -5.21
CA PHE A 107 3.22 -3.02 -5.02
C PHE A 107 4.13 -2.97 -3.78
N MET A 108 3.73 -3.58 -2.67
CA MET A 108 4.59 -3.67 -1.48
C MET A 108 5.84 -4.50 -1.72
N ILE A 109 5.70 -5.64 -2.42
CA ILE A 109 6.83 -6.50 -2.78
C ILE A 109 7.79 -5.75 -3.71
N ASP A 110 7.29 -5.05 -4.72
CA ASP A 110 8.07 -4.23 -5.67
C ASP A 110 8.83 -3.10 -4.95
N VAL A 111 8.17 -2.41 -4.02
CA VAL A 111 8.84 -1.39 -3.19
C VAL A 111 9.97 -2.01 -2.37
N ILE A 112 9.76 -3.14 -1.70
CA ILE A 112 10.80 -3.77 -0.87
C ILE A 112 11.95 -4.33 -1.72
N SER A 113 11.64 -4.92 -2.88
CA SER A 113 12.61 -5.55 -3.77
C SER A 113 13.48 -4.54 -4.51
N SER A 114 12.93 -3.37 -4.84
CA SER A 114 13.64 -2.29 -5.55
C SER A 114 14.60 -1.49 -4.67
N LEU A 115 14.46 -1.55 -3.34
CA LEU A 115 15.36 -0.87 -2.41
C LEU A 115 16.75 -1.51 -2.39
N GLU A 116 17.80 -0.71 -2.21
CA GLU A 116 19.16 -1.22 -2.09
C GLU A 116 19.33 -2.10 -0.84
N ARG A 117 20.12 -3.18 -0.98
CA ARG A 117 20.50 -4.00 0.16
C ARG A 117 21.37 -3.18 1.10
N SER A 118 20.93 -3.04 2.34
CA SER A 118 21.71 -2.38 3.38
C SER A 118 21.74 -3.24 4.64
N ARG A 119 22.84 -3.16 5.37
CA ARG A 119 22.96 -3.77 6.71
C ARG A 119 22.52 -2.80 7.82
N ALA A 120 22.50 -1.51 7.54
CA ALA A 120 22.16 -0.46 8.49
C ALA A 120 21.53 0.75 7.74
N PRO A 121 20.20 0.96 7.83
CA PRO A 121 19.21 0.05 8.41
C PRO A 121 19.10 -1.27 7.62
N PRO A 122 18.72 -2.39 8.26
CA PRO A 122 18.69 -3.70 7.60
C PRO A 122 17.60 -3.75 6.52
N ASN A 123 18.01 -4.00 5.29
CA ASN A 123 17.14 -4.35 4.17
C ASN A 123 17.77 -5.49 3.37
N PHE A 124 17.09 -6.64 3.35
CA PHE A 124 17.51 -7.84 2.63
C PHE A 124 16.65 -8.11 1.39
N GLN A 125 15.84 -7.14 0.94
CA GLN A 125 14.95 -7.28 -0.23
C GLN A 125 14.05 -8.53 -0.12
N SER A 126 13.58 -8.83 1.08
CA SER A 126 12.83 -10.05 1.38
C SER A 126 11.44 -9.70 1.87
N ALA A 127 10.43 -10.35 1.31
CA ALA A 127 9.03 -10.19 1.70
C ALA A 127 8.44 -11.54 2.15
N LEU A 128 7.55 -11.50 3.15
CA LEU A 128 6.84 -12.66 3.67
C LEU A 128 5.34 -12.39 3.64
N MET A 129 4.59 -13.21 2.92
CA MET A 129 3.13 -13.18 2.91
C MET A 129 2.57 -14.18 3.93
N VAL A 130 1.67 -13.72 4.79
CA VAL A 130 0.99 -14.54 5.80
C VAL A 130 -0.52 -14.50 5.60
N GLY A 131 -1.22 -15.53 6.07
CA GLY A 131 -2.67 -15.65 5.95
C GLY A 131 -3.14 -17.10 6.01
N ALA A 132 -4.42 -17.33 6.26
CA ALA A 132 -5.02 -18.66 6.39
C ALA A 132 -4.87 -19.52 5.11
N SER A 133 -5.04 -20.84 5.23
CA SER A 133 -5.00 -21.72 4.05
C SER A 133 -6.04 -21.28 3.00
N GLY A 134 -5.66 -21.27 1.72
CA GLY A 134 -6.55 -20.87 0.62
C GLY A 134 -6.66 -19.36 0.33
N THR A 135 -5.98 -18.48 1.07
CA THR A 135 -6.07 -17.00 0.88
C THR A 135 -5.24 -16.43 -0.27
N ALA A 136 -5.25 -17.07 -1.44
CA ALA A 136 -4.59 -16.63 -2.69
C ALA A 136 -3.08 -16.30 -2.61
N LYS A 137 -2.39 -16.54 -1.49
CA LYS A 137 -0.94 -16.22 -1.32
C LYS A 137 -0.07 -16.79 -2.44
N THR A 138 -0.26 -18.07 -2.78
CA THR A 138 0.47 -18.73 -3.86
C THR A 138 0.13 -18.11 -5.21
N SER A 139 -1.12 -17.75 -5.43
CA SER A 139 -1.57 -17.10 -6.65
C SER A 139 -0.94 -15.71 -6.81
N THR A 140 -0.95 -14.88 -5.77
CA THR A 140 -0.31 -13.55 -5.77
C THR A 140 1.21 -13.66 -5.96
N ALA A 141 1.87 -14.63 -5.33
CA ALA A 141 3.31 -14.87 -5.52
C ALA A 141 3.67 -15.27 -6.96
N MET A 142 2.75 -15.93 -7.68
CA MET A 142 2.93 -16.33 -9.08
C MET A 142 2.56 -15.22 -10.07
N MET A 143 1.83 -14.18 -9.63
CA MET A 143 1.50 -13.01 -10.45
C MET A 143 2.68 -12.01 -10.53
N TYR A 144 3.47 -11.89 -9.45
CA TYR A 144 4.70 -11.10 -9.38
C TYR A 144 5.86 -11.79 -10.12
#